data_AF-A0A085M269-F1
#
_entry.id   AF-A0A085M269-F1
#
_cell.length_a   1.000
_cell.length_b   1.000
_cell.length_c   1.000
_cell.angle_alpha   90.00
_cell.angle_beta   90.00
_cell.angle_gamma   90.00
#
_symmetry.space_group_name_H-M   'P 1'
#
loop_
_entity.id
_entity.type
_entity.pdbx_description
1 polymer ?
#
loop_
_entity_poly.entity_id
_entity_poly.type
_entity_poly.pdbx_seq_one_letter_code
_entity_poly.pdbx_strand_id
1 'polypeptide(L)'
;MESCQLRRRLTSEYKFLSQPFVLPKNSDFQRQYFGIYRYRLRTGRKLLASVIRHKYGSDVKVKTLSDLVEFERCVIVGTAYKLQEMKPSVIRELRDEVELHQKIRTKPQPMQSLPKYADSKDEIVLEDEELRVKLVGSIETYDLCTAPQFEDVDTAALRFPYSPTLEAESFEDYT
;
A
#
# COMPACT_ATOMS: atom_id res chain seq x y z
N MET A 1 47.83 37.67 25.89
CA MET A 1 47.37 37.14 24.60
C MET A 1 47.11 35.66 24.79
N GLU A 2 45.84 35.27 24.97
CA GLU A 2 45.48 33.86 25.11
C GLU A 2 45.47 33.18 23.74
N SER A 3 46.16 32.04 23.65
CA SER A 3 46.25 31.20 22.47
C SER A 3 44.92 30.46 22.26
N CYS A 4 44.26 30.71 21.13
CA CYS A 4 43.11 29.93 20.67
C CYS A 4 43.60 28.53 20.24
N GLN A 5 43.37 27.52 21.08
CA GLN A 5 43.71 26.13 20.76
C GLN A 5 42.63 25.51 19.86
N LEU A 6 42.98 25.27 18.59
CA LEU A 6 42.14 24.53 17.67
C LEU A 6 42.07 23.05 18.10
N ARG A 7 40.93 22.63 18.66
CA ARG A 7 40.70 21.21 18.99
C ARG A 7 40.34 20.43 17.73
N ARG A 8 41.14 19.41 17.41
CA ARG A 8 40.89 18.53 16.25
C ARG A 8 39.82 17.50 16.62
N ARG A 9 38.79 17.38 15.77
CA ARG A 9 37.70 16.40 15.98
C ARG A 9 38.28 14.98 15.92
N LEU A 10 38.07 14.18 16.96
CA LEU A 10 38.34 12.75 16.93
C LEU A 10 37.45 12.11 15.86
N THR A 11 38.06 11.39 14.94
CA THR A 11 37.36 10.67 13.87
C THR A 11 37.04 9.26 14.34
N SER A 12 35.77 8.86 14.27
CA SER A 12 35.34 7.46 14.42
C SER A 12 35.21 6.84 13.03
N GLU A 13 35.38 5.52 12.95
CA GLU A 13 35.00 4.79 11.75
C GLU A 13 33.50 4.93 11.50
N TYR A 14 33.15 5.30 10.26
CA TYR A 14 31.78 5.43 9.80
C TYR A 14 31.61 4.60 8.54
N LYS A 15 30.56 3.77 8.51
CA LYS A 15 30.18 3.00 7.32
C LYS A 15 28.83 3.48 6.82
N PHE A 16 28.80 3.95 5.58
CA PHE A 16 27.57 4.31 4.90
C PHE A 16 26.81 3.05 4.46
N LEU A 17 25.62 2.82 5.02
CA LEU A 17 24.77 1.66 4.70
C LEU A 17 23.56 2.05 3.82
N SER A 18 23.40 3.34 3.51
CA SER A 18 22.24 3.84 2.78
C SER A 18 22.40 3.82 1.25
N GLN A 19 23.41 3.11 0.74
CA GLN A 19 23.67 2.99 -0.69
C GLN A 19 22.46 2.53 -1.53
N PRO A 20 21.60 1.60 -1.05
CA PRO A 20 20.39 1.18 -1.79
C PRO A 20 19.36 2.29 -1.99
N PHE A 21 19.41 3.35 -1.18
CA PHE A 21 18.46 4.48 -1.24
C PHE A 21 18.98 5.64 -2.12
N VAL A 22 20.21 5.54 -2.63
CA VAL A 22 20.79 6.57 -3.52
C VAL A 22 20.33 6.32 -4.95
N LEU A 23 19.52 7.23 -5.48
CA LEU A 23 19.06 7.17 -6.87
C LEU A 23 20.18 7.58 -7.85
N PRO A 24 20.36 6.87 -8.97
CA PRO A 24 21.28 7.28 -10.03
C PRO A 24 20.89 8.64 -10.62
N LYS A 25 21.88 9.46 -11.01
CA LYS A 25 21.65 10.77 -11.64
C LYS A 25 20.79 10.69 -12.91
N ASN A 26 20.87 9.57 -13.63
CA ASN A 26 20.13 9.31 -14.87
C ASN A 26 18.98 8.31 -14.64
N SER A 27 18.25 8.46 -13.53
CA SER A 27 17.11 7.60 -13.23
C SER A 27 16.02 7.78 -14.30
N ASP A 28 15.45 6.66 -14.73
CA ASP A 28 14.37 6.61 -15.72
C ASP A 28 13.01 6.80 -15.02
N PHE A 29 12.35 7.92 -15.31
CA PHE A 29 11.06 8.30 -14.75
C PHE A 29 9.87 7.93 -15.66
N GLN A 30 10.11 7.24 -16.78
CA GLN A 30 9.04 6.80 -17.69
C GLN A 30 8.39 5.48 -17.24
N ARG A 31 8.90 4.87 -16.17
CA ARG A 31 8.41 3.59 -15.65
C ARG A 31 7.10 3.77 -14.89
N GLN A 32 6.18 2.83 -15.08
CA GLN A 32 4.94 2.78 -14.32
C GLN A 32 5.13 2.14 -12.93
N TYR A 33 4.32 2.56 -11.97
CA TYR A 33 4.41 2.11 -10.56
C TYR A 33 4.11 0.62 -10.34
N PHE A 34 3.45 -0.06 -11.28
CA PHE A 34 3.10 -1.49 -11.19
C PHE A 34 4.32 -2.39 -10.86
N GLY A 35 5.50 -2.05 -11.37
CA GLY A 35 6.72 -2.83 -11.12
C GLY A 35 7.07 -2.94 -9.64
N ILE A 36 6.81 -1.89 -8.85
CA ILE A 36 7.08 -1.86 -7.40
C ILE A 36 6.12 -2.80 -6.67
N TYR A 37 4.82 -2.73 -6.98
CA TYR A 37 3.80 -3.59 -6.36
C TYR A 37 4.02 -5.07 -6.69
N ARG A 38 4.36 -5.39 -7.95
CA ARG A 38 4.68 -6.75 -8.36
C ARG A 38 5.90 -7.31 -7.61
N TYR A 39 6.93 -6.50 -7.41
CA TYR A 39 8.12 -6.91 -6.66
C TYR A 39 7.80 -7.14 -5.17
N ARG A 40 7.05 -6.23 -4.53
CA ARG A 40 6.61 -6.37 -3.14
C ARG A 40 5.79 -7.65 -2.94
N LEU A 41 4.78 -7.88 -3.77
CA LEU A 41 3.91 -9.06 -3.68
C LEU A 41 4.69 -10.38 -3.82
N ARG A 42 5.55 -10.48 -4.82
CA ARG A 42 6.38 -11.68 -5.06
C ARG A 42 7.35 -11.94 -3.91
N THR A 43 7.96 -10.89 -3.37
CA THR A 43 8.90 -11.00 -2.24
C THR A 43 8.14 -11.39 -0.97
N GLY A 44 7.02 -10.73 -0.71
CA GLY A 44 6.11 -11.01 0.40
C GLY A 44 5.64 -12.47 0.44
N ARG A 45 5.21 -13.03 -0.70
CA ARG A 45 4.84 -14.46 -0.80
C ARG A 45 5.96 -15.39 -0.35
N LYS A 46 7.20 -15.11 -0.76
CA LYS A 46 8.35 -15.94 -0.38
C LYS A 46 8.64 -15.85 1.12
N LEU A 47 8.60 -14.64 1.68
CA LEU A 47 8.86 -14.40 3.10
C LEU A 47 7.77 -15.01 3.99
N LEU A 48 6.51 -14.89 3.60
CA LEU A 48 5.40 -15.40 4.38
C LEU A 48 5.17 -16.91 4.24
N ALA A 49 5.73 -17.56 3.24
CA ALA A 49 5.50 -18.99 3.01
C ALA A 49 5.80 -19.86 4.25
N SER A 50 6.89 -19.56 4.96
CA SER A 50 7.24 -20.27 6.21
C SER A 50 6.30 -19.90 7.36
N VAL A 51 5.99 -18.61 7.51
CA VAL A 51 5.11 -18.08 8.56
C VAL A 51 3.70 -18.67 8.45
N ILE A 52 3.17 -18.75 7.23
CA ILE A 52 1.86 -19.35 6.92
C ILE A 52 1.84 -20.82 7.31
N ARG A 53 2.85 -21.60 6.90
CA ARG A 53 2.94 -23.02 7.26
C ARG A 53 3.09 -23.23 8.77
N HIS A 54 3.85 -22.37 9.44
CA HIS A 54 4.01 -22.46 10.89
C HIS A 54 2.71 -22.12 11.64
N LYS A 55 2.00 -21.08 11.21
CA LYS A 55 0.79 -20.59 11.87
C LYS A 55 -0.45 -21.44 11.59
N TYR A 56 -0.57 -22.00 10.39
CA TYR A 56 -1.78 -22.69 9.93
C TYR A 56 -1.59 -24.19 9.64
N GLY A 57 -0.38 -24.71 9.81
CA GLY A 57 -0.03 -26.11 9.54
C GLY A 57 0.55 -26.34 8.14
N SER A 58 1.19 -27.49 7.93
CA SER A 58 1.81 -27.86 6.65
C SER A 58 0.80 -28.04 5.51
N ASP A 59 -0.43 -28.42 5.86
CA ASP A 59 -1.45 -28.83 4.89
C ASP A 59 -2.30 -27.65 4.39
N VAL A 60 -1.96 -26.43 4.80
CA VAL A 60 -2.66 -25.21 4.40
C VAL A 60 -2.50 -24.95 2.91
N LYS A 61 -3.62 -24.77 2.21
CA LYS A 61 -3.63 -24.40 0.80
C LYS A 61 -3.38 -22.91 0.65
N VAL A 62 -2.29 -22.53 -0.01
CA VAL A 62 -2.03 -21.14 -0.41
C VAL A 62 -2.41 -20.99 -1.87
N LYS A 63 -3.31 -20.05 -2.18
CA LYS A 63 -3.91 -19.87 -3.51
C LYS A 63 -3.80 -18.42 -3.98
N THR A 64 -3.90 -18.23 -5.30
CA THR A 64 -4.20 -16.93 -5.91
C THR A 64 -5.70 -16.64 -5.81
N LEU A 65 -6.11 -15.41 -6.10
CA LEU A 65 -7.53 -15.06 -6.16
C LEU A 65 -8.24 -15.80 -7.29
N SER A 66 -7.57 -16.05 -8.42
CA SER A 66 -8.14 -16.77 -9.56
C SER A 66 -8.42 -18.25 -9.27
N ASP A 67 -7.74 -18.85 -8.30
CA ASP A 67 -7.91 -20.26 -7.90
C ASP A 67 -8.94 -20.45 -6.77
N LEU A 68 -9.67 -19.40 -6.40
CA LEU A 68 -10.68 -19.46 -5.33
C LEU A 68 -11.81 -20.42 -5.70
N VAL A 69 -12.16 -21.29 -4.76
CA VAL A 69 -13.29 -22.22 -4.86
C VAL A 69 -14.22 -21.95 -3.68
N GLU A 70 -15.53 -21.91 -3.95
CA GLU A 70 -16.53 -21.72 -2.91
C GLU A 70 -16.41 -22.79 -1.82
N PHE A 71 -16.64 -22.37 -0.57
CA PHE A 71 -16.60 -23.23 0.62
C PHE A 71 -15.25 -23.91 0.92
N GLU A 72 -14.18 -23.55 0.22
CA GLU A 72 -12.82 -24.04 0.51
C GLU A 72 -12.05 -23.10 1.44
N ARG A 73 -11.43 -23.65 2.49
CA ARG A 73 -10.51 -22.90 3.33
C ARG A 73 -9.13 -22.83 2.68
N CYS A 74 -8.66 -21.62 2.44
CA CYS A 74 -7.32 -21.35 1.93
C CYS A 74 -6.73 -20.08 2.55
N VAL A 75 -5.45 -19.84 2.29
CA VAL A 75 -4.76 -18.59 2.59
C VAL A 75 -4.44 -17.92 1.27
N ILE A 76 -4.77 -16.64 1.17
CA ILE A 76 -4.40 -15.81 0.03
C ILE A 76 -3.35 -14.82 0.48
N VAL A 77 -2.40 -14.59 -0.40
CA VAL A 77 -1.40 -13.55 -0.23
C VAL A 77 -1.59 -12.53 -1.35
N GLY A 78 -2.00 -11.33 -0.94
CA GLY A 78 -2.22 -10.17 -1.80
C GLY A 78 -1.77 -8.87 -1.15
N THR A 79 -1.99 -7.78 -1.87
CA THR A 79 -1.80 -6.41 -1.39
C THR A 79 -3.13 -5.88 -0.87
N ALA A 80 -3.14 -5.36 0.36
CA ALA A 80 -4.33 -4.70 0.90
C ALA A 80 -4.41 -3.26 0.37
N TYR A 81 -5.56 -2.93 -0.24
CA TYR A 81 -5.91 -1.61 -0.70
C TYR A 81 -7.12 -1.11 0.10
N LYS A 82 -7.03 0.11 0.63
CA LYS A 82 -8.14 0.76 1.30
C LYS A 82 -8.82 1.72 0.32
N LEU A 83 -10.06 1.40 -0.05
CA LEU A 83 -10.90 2.25 -0.86
C LEU A 83 -11.54 3.29 0.04
N GLN A 84 -11.14 4.55 -0.13
CA GLN A 84 -11.53 5.66 0.73
C GLN A 84 -12.26 6.71 -0.08
N GLU A 85 -13.50 7.03 0.31
CA GLU A 85 -14.32 8.01 -0.40
C GLU A 85 -13.69 9.42 -0.38
N MET A 86 -13.08 9.75 0.77
CA MET A 86 -12.45 11.05 1.04
C MET A 86 -11.04 11.17 0.45
N LYS A 87 -10.48 10.12 -0.17
CA LYS A 87 -9.15 10.17 -0.79
C LYS A 87 -9.17 11.18 -1.94
N PRO A 88 -8.19 12.12 -2.00
CA PRO A 88 -8.11 13.07 -3.09
C PRO A 88 -7.94 12.34 -4.41
N SER A 89 -8.62 12.85 -5.44
CA SER A 89 -8.61 12.27 -6.78
C SER A 89 -8.29 13.36 -7.77
N VAL A 90 -7.14 13.23 -8.43
CA VAL A 90 -6.71 14.15 -9.49
C VAL A 90 -7.78 14.24 -10.57
N ILE A 91 -8.48 13.14 -10.88
CA ILE A 91 -9.56 13.14 -11.88
C ILE A 91 -10.78 13.94 -11.39
N ARG A 92 -11.17 13.82 -10.12
CA ARG A 92 -12.25 14.64 -9.55
C ARG A 92 -11.85 16.11 -9.52
N GLU A 93 -10.62 16.40 -9.10
CA GLU A 93 -10.08 17.77 -9.10
C GLU A 93 -10.08 18.38 -10.49
N LEU A 94 -9.61 17.66 -11.53
CA LEU A 94 -9.63 18.15 -12.92
C LEU A 94 -11.05 18.34 -13.47
N ARG A 95 -11.98 17.45 -13.14
CA ARG A 95 -13.40 17.58 -13.53
C ARG A 95 -14.02 18.82 -12.90
N ASP A 96 -13.83 18.98 -11.60
CA ASP A 96 -14.34 20.11 -10.84
C ASP A 96 -13.64 21.39 -11.31
N GLU A 97 -12.35 21.37 -11.61
CA GLU A 97 -11.60 22.47 -12.21
C GLU A 97 -12.17 22.92 -13.55
N VAL A 98 -12.80 22.08 -14.37
CA VAL A 98 -13.47 22.57 -15.59
C VAL A 98 -14.71 23.40 -15.23
N GLU A 99 -15.49 23.00 -14.22
CA GLU A 99 -16.60 23.80 -13.66
C GLU A 99 -16.09 25.03 -12.87
N LEU A 100 -14.88 24.92 -12.30
CA LEU A 100 -14.28 25.87 -11.38
C LEU A 100 -13.38 26.88 -12.09
N HIS A 101 -12.80 26.59 -13.26
CA HIS A 101 -12.14 27.58 -14.12
C HIS A 101 -13.14 28.65 -14.61
N GLN A 102 -14.45 28.33 -14.58
CA GLN A 102 -15.53 29.32 -14.70
C GLN A 102 -15.85 30.08 -13.39
N LYS A 103 -15.47 29.56 -12.20
CA LYS A 103 -15.83 30.09 -10.87
C LYS A 103 -14.68 30.62 -9.99
N ILE A 104 -13.41 30.27 -10.23
CA ILE A 104 -12.24 30.58 -9.40
C ILE A 104 -11.15 31.21 -10.27
N ARG A 105 -11.25 32.52 -10.46
CA ARG A 105 -10.08 33.40 -10.62
C ARG A 105 -9.78 34.17 -9.34
N THR A 106 -10.45 33.86 -8.25
CA THR A 106 -10.55 34.74 -7.08
C THR A 106 -10.65 33.94 -5.79
N LYS A 107 -9.53 33.45 -5.25
CA LYS A 107 -9.19 33.50 -3.81
C LYS A 107 -7.91 32.69 -3.48
N PRO A 108 -7.02 33.22 -2.62
CA PRO A 108 -5.90 32.47 -2.07
C PRO A 108 -6.41 31.42 -1.06
N GLN A 109 -5.97 30.17 -1.19
CA GLN A 109 -6.32 29.11 -0.24
C GLN A 109 -5.53 29.28 1.08
N PRO A 110 -6.19 29.30 2.25
CA PRO A 110 -5.51 29.26 3.54
C PRO A 110 -4.92 27.87 3.82
N MET A 111 -3.82 27.81 4.59
CA MET A 111 -3.25 26.56 5.08
C MET A 111 -4.25 25.84 6.00
N GLN A 112 -4.93 24.83 5.48
CA GLN A 112 -5.88 24.01 6.24
C GLN A 112 -5.14 22.97 7.08
N SER A 113 -5.70 22.59 8.23
CA SER A 113 -5.23 21.41 8.97
C SER A 113 -5.30 20.18 8.07
N LEU A 114 -4.27 19.32 8.11
CA LEU A 114 -4.20 18.11 7.27
C LEU A 114 -5.52 17.33 7.38
N PRO A 115 -6.29 17.18 6.29
CA PRO A 115 -7.59 16.54 6.37
C PRO A 115 -7.43 15.05 6.68
N LYS A 116 -8.31 14.53 7.56
CA LYS A 116 -8.39 13.10 7.83
C LYS A 116 -9.19 12.44 6.71
N TYR A 117 -8.55 11.54 5.96
CA TYR A 117 -9.18 10.83 4.84
C TYR A 117 -9.78 9.48 5.22
N ALA A 118 -9.62 9.05 6.48
CA ALA A 118 -10.18 7.79 6.96
C ALA A 118 -11.63 7.98 7.42
N ASP A 119 -12.53 7.18 6.86
CA ASP A 119 -13.94 7.14 7.19
C ASP A 119 -14.37 5.73 7.65
N SER A 120 -15.44 5.67 8.43
CA SER A 120 -16.13 4.43 8.80
C SER A 120 -16.64 3.61 7.61
N LYS A 121 -16.89 4.26 6.47
CA LYS A 121 -17.37 3.65 5.23
C LYS A 121 -16.25 3.14 4.33
N ASP A 122 -14.99 3.33 4.71
CA ASP A 122 -13.87 2.86 3.90
C ASP A 122 -13.89 1.34 3.77
N GLU A 123 -13.60 0.84 2.57
CA GLU A 123 -13.63 -0.58 2.27
C GLU A 123 -12.21 -1.13 2.11
N ILE A 124 -11.99 -2.39 2.48
CA ILE A 124 -10.71 -3.06 2.25
C ILE A 124 -10.86 -4.03 1.08
N VAL A 125 -9.97 -3.90 0.12
CA VAL A 125 -9.85 -4.76 -1.05
C VAL A 125 -8.53 -5.51 -0.95
N LEU A 126 -8.54 -6.79 -1.29
CA LEU A 126 -7.32 -7.59 -1.47
C LEU A 126 -7.05 -7.75 -2.96
N GLU A 127 -5.86 -7.36 -3.39
CA GLU A 127 -5.43 -7.42 -4.78
C GLU A 127 -4.29 -8.43 -4.97
N ASP A 128 -4.31 -9.21 -6.04
CA ASP A 128 -3.17 -9.98 -6.51
C ASP A 128 -2.69 -9.50 -7.90
N GLU A 129 -2.02 -10.35 -8.69
CA GLU A 129 -1.57 -9.95 -10.02
C GLU A 129 -2.69 -9.78 -11.05
N GLU A 130 -3.83 -10.44 -10.85
CA GLU A 130 -4.86 -10.59 -11.89
C GLU A 130 -6.22 -10.07 -11.43
N LEU A 131 -6.53 -10.18 -10.14
CA LEU A 131 -7.85 -9.91 -9.60
C LEU A 131 -7.79 -9.06 -8.34
N ARG A 132 -8.97 -8.56 -7.98
CA ARG A 132 -9.22 -7.88 -6.71
C ARG A 132 -10.52 -8.39 -6.13
N VAL A 133 -10.59 -8.48 -4.81
CA VAL A 133 -11.80 -8.89 -4.10
C VAL A 133 -12.04 -8.00 -2.90
N LYS A 134 -13.30 -7.63 -2.68
CA LYS A 134 -13.71 -6.94 -1.46
C LYS A 134 -13.63 -7.89 -0.27
N LEU A 135 -13.00 -7.44 0.81
CA LEU A 135 -12.94 -8.19 2.05
C LEU A 135 -14.11 -7.77 2.94
N VAL A 136 -14.90 -8.75 3.38
CA VAL A 136 -15.97 -8.55 4.37
C VAL A 136 -15.75 -9.47 5.58
N GLY A 137 -16.22 -9.04 6.75
CA GLY A 137 -16.09 -9.77 8.00
C GLY A 137 -15.46 -8.94 9.14
N SER A 138 -14.85 -9.62 10.10
CA SER A 138 -14.19 -9.02 11.26
C SER A 138 -12.82 -8.42 10.90
N ILE A 139 -12.81 -7.33 10.14
CA ILE A 139 -11.59 -6.62 9.73
C ILE A 139 -11.71 -5.17 10.22
N GLU A 140 -10.78 -4.75 11.07
CA GLU A 140 -10.75 -3.38 11.57
C GLU A 140 -10.15 -2.45 10.52
N THR A 141 -11.00 -1.64 9.89
CA THR A 141 -10.61 -0.78 8.76
C THR A 141 -9.66 0.35 9.16
N TYR A 142 -9.62 0.75 10.43
CA TYR A 142 -8.74 1.79 10.93
C TYR A 142 -7.29 1.34 11.10
N ASP A 143 -7.07 0.05 11.36
CA ASP A 143 -5.74 -0.53 11.56
C ASP A 143 -5.05 -0.86 10.24
N LEU A 144 -5.83 -0.97 9.16
CA LEU A 144 -5.32 -1.19 7.82
C LEU A 144 -5.18 0.14 7.06
N CYS A 145 -4.04 0.29 6.41
CA CYS A 145 -3.77 1.36 5.46
C CYS A 145 -3.41 0.77 4.10
N THR A 146 -3.65 1.54 3.03
CA THR A 146 -3.29 1.13 1.67
C THR A 146 -1.79 0.93 1.58
N ALA A 147 -1.36 -0.31 1.27
CA ALA A 147 0.03 -0.71 1.12
C ALA A 147 0.95 -0.06 2.18
N PRO A 148 0.84 -0.49 3.46
CA PRO A 148 1.48 0.16 4.60
C PRO A 148 2.90 0.62 4.27
N GLN A 149 3.19 1.87 4.55
CA GLN A 149 4.49 2.45 4.23
C GLN A 149 5.53 1.86 5.17
N PHE A 150 6.58 1.26 4.58
CA PHE A 150 7.91 1.10 5.18
C PHE A 150 7.91 0.72 6.67
N GLU A 151 7.61 -0.54 7.01
CA GLU A 151 8.39 -1.28 8.03
C GLU A 151 7.94 -2.74 8.21
N ASP A 152 6.71 -3.10 7.83
CA ASP A 152 6.25 -4.48 7.92
C ASP A 152 6.06 -5.10 6.54
N VAL A 153 6.42 -6.37 6.42
CA VAL A 153 6.26 -7.16 5.19
C VAL A 153 4.79 -7.09 4.76
N ASP A 154 4.51 -6.29 3.73
CA ASP A 154 3.21 -5.88 3.19
C ASP A 154 2.39 -7.01 2.59
N THR A 155 2.14 -8.01 3.39
CA THR A 155 1.61 -9.27 2.93
C THR A 155 0.54 -9.64 3.93
N ALA A 156 -0.69 -9.25 3.63
CA ALA A 156 -1.83 -9.69 4.40
C ALA A 156 -2.08 -11.17 4.05
N ALA A 157 -1.62 -12.08 4.91
CA ALA A 157 -2.06 -13.46 4.88
C ALA A 157 -3.37 -13.55 5.66
N LEU A 158 -4.48 -13.34 4.97
CA LEU A 158 -5.80 -13.46 5.57
C LEU A 158 -6.25 -14.92 5.49
N ARG A 159 -6.61 -15.45 6.65
CA ARG A 159 -7.30 -16.74 6.76
C ARG A 159 -8.79 -16.44 6.60
N PHE A 160 -9.42 -17.03 5.60
CA PHE A 160 -10.86 -16.98 5.44
C PHE A 160 -11.48 -18.15 6.22
N PRO A 161 -12.16 -17.90 7.37
CA PRO A 161 -12.77 -18.97 8.16
C PRO A 161 -14.00 -19.58 7.44
N TYR A 162 -14.69 -18.75 6.65
CA TYR A 162 -15.75 -19.03 5.67
C TYR A 162 -15.63 -17.97 4.56
N SER A 163 -16.03 -18.28 3.33
CA SER A 163 -15.94 -17.35 2.20
C SER A 163 -16.63 -16.02 2.57
N PRO A 164 -15.99 -14.86 2.32
CA PRO A 164 -16.76 -13.63 2.21
C PRO A 164 -17.83 -13.88 1.13
N THR A 165 -19.01 -13.29 1.26
CA THR A 165 -19.86 -13.08 0.08
C THR A 165 -19.04 -12.19 -0.83
N LEU A 166 -18.29 -12.81 -1.74
CA LEU A 166 -17.30 -12.16 -2.59
C LEU A 166 -18.07 -11.50 -3.74
N GLU A 167 -18.32 -10.21 -3.62
CA GLU A 167 -18.59 -9.39 -4.79
C GLU A 167 -17.24 -9.16 -5.48
N ALA A 168 -16.95 -9.98 -6.48
CA ALA A 168 -15.81 -9.79 -7.37
C ALA A 168 -16.15 -8.66 -8.35
N GLU A 169 -15.71 -7.45 -8.06
CA GLU A 169 -15.85 -6.32 -8.99
C GLU A 169 -14.74 -6.38 -10.05
N SER A 170 -15.15 -6.38 -11.31
CA SER A 170 -14.24 -6.39 -12.45
C SER A 170 -13.43 -5.09 -12.50
N PHE A 171 -12.25 -5.12 -13.11
CA PHE A 171 -11.40 -3.93 -13.25
C PHE A 171 -12.06 -2.81 -14.09
N GLU A 172 -13.11 -3.13 -14.86
CA GLU A 172 -13.82 -2.20 -15.75
C GLU A 172 -14.79 -1.26 -15.01
N ASP A 173 -15.15 -1.54 -13.76
CA ASP A 173 -16.18 -0.77 -13.03
C ASP A 173 -15.68 0.59 -12.49
N TYR A 174 -14.41 0.96 -12.74
CA TYR A 174 -13.79 2.20 -12.25
C TYR A 174 -13.12 3.05 -13.33
N THR A 175 -13.34 2.75 -14.62
CA THR A 175 -12.93 3.62 -15.74
C THR A 175 -13.99 4.62 -16.13
#